data_AF-A0A7J7H593-F1
#
_entry.id   AF-A0A7J7H593-F1
#
_cell.length_a   1.000
_cell.length_b   1.000
_cell.length_c   1.000
_cell.angle_alpha   90.00
_cell.angle_beta   90.00
_cell.angle_gamma   90.00
#
_symmetry.space_group_name_H-M   'P 1'
#
loop_
_entity.id
_entity.type
_entity.pdbx_description
1 polymer ?
#
loop_
_entity_poly.entity_id
_entity_poly.type
_entity_poly.pdbx_seq_one_letter_code
_entity_poly.pdbx_strand_id
1 'polypeptide(L)'
;MDYYVALAIPTLKEATINFAIISSILPPSNSSRFLNPVMAIKIKIYSSETRSWRACAEPFTANQNSEFLGGVYWNGAINWFSTSGDSLYFNVEEECIGTIPMPPIPHKDWKGRPFRYYGESNEHLHLVIIYNPRIQFDVYEMERNYSGWFVKYRVDVGSVGAAFPQMMQRLSWDPMYYSFAILSLVRDEKDDEDSFMVLHVPGKILLYNLGDKSYEKICDVGDEHCNGNGMIEDSLMYFWFHSF
;
A
#
# COMPACT_ATOMS: atom_id res chain seq x y z
N MET A 1 7.28 13.13 -20.11
CA MET A 1 8.11 12.96 -18.91
C MET A 1 7.11 12.88 -17.79
N ASP A 2 6.89 11.68 -17.27
CA ASP A 2 5.93 11.47 -16.21
C ASP A 2 6.72 11.42 -14.90
N TYR A 3 6.42 12.37 -14.02
CA TYR A 3 7.04 12.45 -12.70
C TYR A 3 6.13 11.74 -11.71
N TYR A 4 6.66 10.75 -10.99
CA TYR A 4 5.96 10.09 -9.90
C TYR A 4 6.58 10.60 -8.59
N VAL A 5 5.79 11.31 -7.79
CA VAL A 5 6.24 11.78 -6.48
C VAL A 5 5.84 10.72 -5.47
N ALA A 6 6.81 9.93 -5.00
CA ALA A 6 6.64 9.17 -3.76
C ALA A 6 7.02 10.11 -2.61
N LEU A 7 6.15 10.26 -1.63
CA LEU A 7 6.50 10.91 -0.38
C LEU A 7 6.81 9.80 0.62
N ALA A 8 8.01 9.82 1.19
CA ALA A 8 8.32 9.00 2.36
C ALA A 8 8.84 9.98 3.41
N ILE A 9 8.02 10.26 4.41
CA ILE A 9 8.41 11.10 5.53
C ILE A 9 9.01 10.17 6.58
N PRO A 10 10.33 10.14 6.81
CA PRO A 10 10.85 9.49 7.99
C PRO A 10 10.23 10.15 9.23
N THR A 11 9.62 9.36 10.11
CA THR A 11 9.24 9.77 11.46
C THR A 11 10.52 10.05 12.24
N LEU A 12 10.91 11.32 12.22
CA LEU A 12 12.21 11.78 12.64
C LEU A 12 12.30 11.95 14.16
N LYS A 13 13.33 11.31 14.74
CA LYS A 13 14.00 11.80 15.95
C LYS A 13 15.00 12.94 15.67
N GLU A 14 15.22 13.36 14.41
CA GLU A 14 16.15 14.45 14.04
C GLU A 14 15.55 15.40 13.00
N ALA A 15 15.77 16.71 13.11
CA ALA A 15 14.98 17.75 12.42
C ALA A 15 15.14 17.89 10.87
N THR A 16 15.44 16.82 10.13
CA THR A 16 15.76 16.87 8.70
C THR A 16 14.76 16.06 7.87
N ILE A 17 13.74 16.74 7.31
CA ILE A 17 12.82 16.10 6.35
C ILE A 17 13.57 15.91 5.03
N ASN A 18 13.81 14.65 4.67
CA ASN A 18 14.35 14.25 3.38
C ASN A 18 13.21 13.66 2.54
N PHE A 19 12.98 14.21 1.35
CA PHE A 19 12.00 13.67 0.39
C PHE A 19 12.71 12.94 -0.73
N ALA A 20 12.19 11.81 -1.19
CA ALA A 20 12.73 11.09 -2.34
C ALA A 20 11.73 11.07 -3.50
N ILE A 21 12.06 11.71 -4.62
CA ILE A 21 11.23 11.68 -5.84
C ILE A 21 11.77 10.64 -6.81
N ILE A 22 10.86 9.95 -7.49
CA ILE A 22 11.14 8.90 -8.46
C ILE A 22 10.75 9.40 -9.86
N SER A 23 11.74 9.60 -10.72
CA SER A 23 11.49 10.04 -12.09
C SER A 23 11.74 8.91 -13.08
N SER A 24 10.78 8.65 -13.96
CA SER A 24 10.97 7.74 -15.09
C SER A 24 11.66 8.48 -16.24
N ILE A 25 12.58 7.79 -16.92
CA ILE A 25 13.20 8.26 -18.15
C ILE A 25 12.83 7.27 -19.24
N LEU A 26 12.14 7.75 -20.27
CA LEU A 26 11.88 6.96 -21.47
C LEU A 26 13.23 6.65 -22.14
N PRO A 27 13.50 5.39 -22.53
CA PRO A 27 14.68 5.09 -23.31
C PRO A 27 14.61 5.85 -24.66
N PRO A 28 15.76 6.28 -25.21
CA PRO A 28 15.78 6.91 -26.53
C PRO A 28 15.15 5.97 -27.56
N SER A 29 14.30 6.54 -28.41
CA SER A 29 13.35 5.85 -29.31
C SER A 29 14.03 5.09 -30.45
N ASN A 30 14.89 4.11 -30.16
CA ASN A 30 15.60 3.32 -31.17
C ASN A 30 15.86 1.87 -30.71
N SER A 31 14.80 1.11 -30.42
CA SER A 31 14.82 -0.35 -30.65
C SER A 31 13.43 -0.96 -30.56
N SER A 32 12.98 -1.52 -31.69
CA SER A 32 11.94 -2.55 -31.86
C SER A 32 10.71 -2.54 -30.96
N ARG A 33 9.56 -2.28 -31.61
CA ARG A 33 8.23 -2.73 -31.16
C ARG A 33 8.30 -4.21 -30.74
N PHE A 34 7.58 -4.59 -29.67
CA PHE A 34 7.30 -5.95 -29.17
C PHE A 34 7.98 -6.45 -27.87
N LEU A 35 8.65 -5.61 -27.07
CA LEU A 35 9.01 -5.98 -25.69
C LEU A 35 8.52 -4.89 -24.73
N ASN A 36 7.95 -5.30 -23.58
CA ASN A 36 7.45 -4.41 -22.54
C ASN A 36 8.50 -3.30 -22.25
N PRO A 37 8.16 -2.01 -22.38
CA PRO A 37 9.13 -0.94 -22.19
C PRO A 37 9.69 -0.99 -20.77
N VAL A 38 10.97 -1.30 -20.68
CA VAL A 38 11.76 -1.21 -19.47
C VAL A 38 11.95 0.27 -19.14
N MET A 39 11.49 0.71 -17.97
CA MET A 39 11.66 2.11 -17.54
C MET A 39 12.93 2.24 -16.72
N ALA A 40 13.81 3.16 -17.15
CA ALA A 40 14.94 3.59 -16.35
C ALA A 40 14.43 4.59 -15.30
N ILE A 41 14.69 4.31 -14.04
CA ILE A 41 14.22 5.09 -12.91
C ILE A 41 15.40 5.78 -12.25
N LYS A 42 15.26 7.09 -12.01
CA LYS A 42 16.19 7.88 -11.20
C LYS A 42 15.52 8.34 -9.94
N ILE A 43 16.21 8.14 -8.83
CA ILE A 43 15.82 8.67 -7.53
C ILE A 43 16.55 10.00 -7.33
N LYS A 44 15.86 10.98 -6.76
CA LYS A 44 16.47 12.21 -6.27
C LYS A 44 16.04 12.45 -4.83
N ILE A 45 16.99 12.83 -3.98
CA ILE A 45 16.72 13.20 -2.58
C ILE A 45 16.79 14.71 -2.44
N TYR A 46 15.80 15.28 -1.79
CA TYR A 46 15.81 16.67 -1.34
C TYR A 46 16.39 16.75 0.07
N SER A 47 17.35 17.66 0.26
CA SER A 47 17.80 18.05 1.60
C SER A 47 17.19 19.41 1.96
N SER A 48 16.54 19.46 3.12
CA SER A 48 16.01 20.71 3.68
C SER A 48 17.11 21.64 4.18
N GLU A 49 18.27 21.10 4.55
CA GLU A 49 19.46 21.86 4.97
C GLU A 49 20.06 22.65 3.80
N THR A 50 20.31 21.97 2.67
CA THR A 50 20.89 22.61 1.48
C THR A 50 19.84 23.22 0.56
N ARG A 51 18.55 22.94 0.82
CA ARG A 51 17.39 23.31 0.01
C ARG A 51 17.55 22.93 -1.46
N SER A 52 18.20 21.79 -1.71
CA SER A 52 18.53 21.34 -3.06
C SER A 52 18.22 19.87 -3.26
N TRP A 53 17.97 19.52 -4.52
CA TRP A 53 17.82 18.13 -4.96
C TRP A 53 19.18 17.59 -5.39
N ARG A 54 19.51 16.37 -4.96
CA ARG A 54 20.63 15.60 -5.48
C ARG A 54 20.13 14.32 -6.13
N ALA A 55 20.74 13.94 -7.25
CA ALA A 55 20.54 12.60 -7.79
C ALA A 55 21.27 11.60 -6.89
N CYS A 56 20.62 10.48 -6.61
CA CYS A 56 21.12 9.42 -5.75
C CYS A 56 20.98 8.08 -6.47
N ALA A 57 21.93 7.18 -6.21
CA ALA A 57 22.13 5.93 -6.91
C ALA A 57 22.33 6.05 -8.43
N GLU A 58 22.84 4.98 -9.04
CA GLU A 58 22.75 4.81 -10.48
C GLU A 58 21.29 4.51 -10.88
N PRO A 59 20.85 4.92 -12.08
CA PRO A 59 19.51 4.62 -12.55
C PRO A 59 19.28 3.12 -12.59
N PHE A 60 18.19 2.65 -11.99
CA PHE A 60 17.83 1.23 -12.02
C PHE A 60 16.68 0.99 -12.97
N THR A 61 16.55 -0.27 -13.36
CA THR A 61 15.44 -0.74 -14.19
C THR A 61 14.34 -1.28 -13.29
N ALA A 62 13.12 -0.80 -13.48
CA ALA A 62 11.95 -1.39 -12.88
C ALA A 62 10.99 -1.95 -13.92
N ASN A 63 10.20 -2.94 -13.51
CA ASN A 63 9.07 -3.40 -14.30
C ASN A 63 7.94 -2.34 -14.26
N GLN A 64 7.08 -2.34 -15.28
CA GLN A 64 5.95 -1.40 -15.35
C GLN A 64 4.89 -1.62 -14.26
N ASN A 65 4.95 -2.76 -13.56
CA ASN A 65 3.97 -3.16 -12.55
C ASN A 65 4.38 -2.72 -11.14
N SER A 66 5.52 -2.06 -11.01
CA SER A 66 6.00 -1.47 -9.77
C SER A 66 5.31 -0.11 -9.63
N GLU A 67 4.41 -0.01 -8.65
CA GLU A 67 3.68 1.21 -8.35
C GLU A 67 4.56 2.11 -7.46
N PHE A 68 5.26 3.05 -8.09
CA PHE A 68 6.13 4.01 -7.40
C PHE A 68 5.38 5.21 -6.79
N LEU A 69 4.05 5.13 -6.69
CA LEU A 69 3.20 6.21 -6.22
C LEU A 69 3.05 6.25 -4.68
N GLY A 70 3.22 5.12 -3.98
CA GLY A 70 3.04 5.02 -2.53
C GLY A 70 4.16 4.25 -1.82
N GLY A 71 5.27 4.92 -1.55
CA GLY A 71 6.38 4.33 -0.79
C GLY A 71 6.11 4.33 0.72
N VAL A 72 6.55 3.29 1.43
CA VAL A 72 6.50 3.24 2.90
C VAL A 72 7.91 3.36 3.47
N TYR A 73 8.13 4.33 4.35
CA TYR A 73 9.39 4.40 5.09
C TYR A 73 9.40 3.35 6.20
N TRP A 74 10.37 2.44 6.15
CA TRP A 74 10.57 1.44 7.20
C TRP A 74 12.01 0.90 7.14
N ASN A 75 12.59 0.67 8.31
CA ASN A 75 13.91 0.04 8.45
C ASN A 75 15.03 0.77 7.66
N GLY A 76 15.05 2.11 7.73
CA GLY A 76 16.03 2.95 7.04
C GLY A 76 15.86 3.03 5.52
N ALA A 77 14.76 2.50 4.98
CA ALA A 77 14.52 2.39 3.55
C ALA A 77 13.13 2.85 3.14
N ILE A 78 12.98 3.21 1.87
CA ILE A 78 11.68 3.46 1.23
C ILE A 78 11.27 2.19 0.49
N ASN A 79 10.10 1.65 0.81
CA ASN A 79 9.60 0.37 0.33
C ASN A 79 8.48 0.58 -0.70
N TRP A 80 8.60 -0.01 -1.88
CA TRP A 80 7.60 0.04 -2.95
C TRP A 80 7.09 -1.35 -3.29
N PHE A 81 5.77 -1.48 -3.31
CA PHE A 81 5.12 -2.76 -3.50
C PHE A 81 4.74 -3.00 -4.96
N SER A 82 5.10 -4.17 -5.47
CA SER A 82 4.79 -4.58 -6.84
C SER A 82 3.63 -5.58 -6.85
N THR A 83 2.62 -5.29 -7.67
CA THR A 83 1.47 -6.19 -7.85
C THR A 83 1.87 -7.47 -8.60
N SER A 84 3.06 -7.51 -9.21
CA SER A 84 3.60 -8.69 -9.89
C SER A 84 5.10 -8.90 -9.60
N GLY A 85 5.53 -10.13 -9.38
CA GLY A 85 6.93 -10.40 -9.02
C GLY A 85 7.29 -9.89 -7.61
N ASP A 86 8.56 -9.56 -7.42
CA ASP A 86 9.10 -9.01 -6.17
C ASP A 86 8.94 -7.50 -6.09
N SER A 87 8.92 -7.00 -4.86
CA SER A 87 8.86 -5.58 -4.51
C SER A 87 10.27 -5.03 -4.34
N LEU A 88 10.41 -3.72 -4.18
CA LEU A 88 11.72 -3.05 -4.10
C LEU A 88 11.81 -2.19 -2.85
N TYR A 89 13.02 -2.02 -2.34
CA TYR A 89 13.30 -0.97 -1.36
C TYR A 89 14.53 -0.18 -1.76
N PHE A 90 14.58 1.09 -1.37
CA PHE A 90 15.75 1.94 -1.49
C PHE A 90 16.30 2.23 -0.10
N ASN A 91 17.49 1.72 0.20
CA ASN A 91 18.22 2.06 1.42
C ASN A 91 18.71 3.51 1.30
N VAL A 92 18.29 4.36 2.24
CA VAL A 92 18.58 5.80 2.18
C VAL A 92 20.04 6.11 2.51
N GLU A 93 20.64 5.34 3.41
CA GLU A 93 22.03 5.54 3.85
C GLU A 93 23.02 5.03 2.80
N GLU A 94 22.82 3.79 2.34
CA GLU A 94 23.68 3.13 1.36
C GLU A 94 23.37 3.55 -0.09
N GLU A 95 22.27 4.29 -0.29
CA GLU A 95 21.76 4.73 -1.59
C GLU A 95 21.69 3.60 -2.63
N CYS A 96 21.21 2.43 -2.21
CA CYS A 96 21.14 1.24 -3.04
C CYS A 96 19.73 0.64 -3.08
N ILE A 97 19.43 -0.05 -4.19
CA ILE A 97 18.17 -0.76 -4.38
C ILE A 97 18.34 -2.21 -3.93
N GLY A 98 17.43 -2.67 -3.08
CA GLY A 98 17.26 -4.07 -2.75
C GLY A 98 15.89 -4.59 -3.19
N THR A 99 15.73 -5.91 -3.10
CA THR A 99 14.50 -6.61 -3.42
C THR A 99 13.79 -7.05 -2.15
N ILE A 100 12.47 -6.90 -2.12
CA ILE A 100 11.60 -7.45 -1.08
C ILE A 100 10.92 -8.69 -1.67
N PRO A 101 11.18 -9.89 -1.14
CA PRO A 101 10.51 -11.10 -1.62
C PRO A 101 9.01 -10.98 -1.34
N MET A 102 8.18 -11.25 -2.35
CA MET A 102 6.72 -11.17 -2.19
C MET A 102 6.08 -12.55 -2.03
N PRO A 103 5.00 -12.68 -1.24
CA PRO A 103 4.29 -13.94 -1.11
C PRO A 103 3.86 -14.49 -2.47
N PRO A 104 3.85 -15.82 -2.67
CA PRO A 104 3.50 -16.42 -3.95
C PRO A 104 2.04 -16.11 -4.32
N ILE A 105 1.78 -15.97 -5.61
CA ILE A 105 0.42 -15.86 -6.12
C ILE A 105 -0.20 -17.27 -6.11
N PRO A 106 -1.29 -17.53 -5.37
CA PRO A 106 -1.84 -18.87 -5.16
C PRO A 106 -2.32 -19.58 -6.44
N HIS A 107 -2.76 -18.84 -7.45
CA HIS A 107 -3.31 -19.39 -8.70
C HIS A 107 -2.69 -18.74 -9.92
N LYS A 108 -2.34 -19.55 -10.93
CA LYS A 108 -1.67 -19.08 -12.16
C LYS A 108 -2.53 -18.15 -13.02
N ASP A 109 -3.85 -18.23 -12.90
CA ASP A 109 -4.78 -17.39 -13.67
C ASP A 109 -4.92 -15.96 -13.11
N TRP A 110 -4.33 -15.72 -11.94
CA TRP A 110 -4.35 -14.40 -11.31
C TRP A 110 -3.35 -13.48 -11.97
N LYS A 111 -3.82 -12.29 -12.36
CA LYS A 111 -3.01 -11.29 -13.05
C LYS A 111 -2.03 -10.53 -12.13
N GLY A 112 -2.12 -10.72 -10.82
CA GLY A 112 -1.28 -10.04 -9.84
C GLY A 112 -1.75 -10.25 -8.40
N ARG A 113 -1.22 -9.43 -7.49
CA ARG A 113 -1.55 -9.38 -6.07
C ARG A 113 -2.48 -8.19 -5.80
N PRO A 114 -3.74 -8.42 -5.42
CA PRO A 114 -4.63 -7.34 -5.01
C PRO A 114 -4.28 -6.91 -3.59
N PHE A 115 -3.27 -6.04 -3.46
CA PHE A 115 -2.99 -5.41 -2.17
C PHE A 115 -4.19 -4.56 -1.77
N ARG A 116 -4.59 -4.69 -0.50
CA ARG A 116 -5.65 -3.88 0.10
C ARG A 116 -5.11 -2.89 1.12
N TYR A 117 -3.89 -3.13 1.59
CA TYR A 117 -3.18 -2.25 2.50
C TYR A 117 -1.69 -2.59 2.49
N TYR A 118 -0.87 -1.56 2.63
CA TYR A 118 0.52 -1.66 3.05
C TYR A 118 0.85 -0.43 3.90
N GLY A 119 1.64 -0.60 4.94
CA GLY A 119 1.94 0.51 5.85
C GLY A 119 2.87 0.11 6.98
N GLU A 120 3.54 1.11 7.54
CA GLU A 120 4.36 0.96 8.73
C GLU A 120 3.52 1.27 9.97
N SER A 121 3.71 0.50 11.03
CA SER A 121 3.19 0.81 12.35
C SER A 121 4.10 0.24 13.42
N ASN A 122 4.58 1.13 14.29
CA ASN A 122 5.42 0.80 15.44
C ASN A 122 6.71 0.03 15.08
N GLU A 123 7.46 0.53 14.11
CA GLU A 123 8.67 -0.08 13.55
C GLU A 123 8.44 -1.43 12.84
N HIS A 124 7.21 -1.73 12.43
CA HIS A 124 6.86 -2.95 11.69
C HIS A 124 6.16 -2.64 10.37
N LEU A 125 6.62 -3.27 9.28
CA LEU A 125 6.02 -3.15 7.96
C LEU A 125 4.96 -4.24 7.77
N HIS A 126 3.74 -3.80 7.46
CA HIS A 126 2.59 -4.68 7.30
C HIS A 126 2.06 -4.66 5.87
N LEU A 127 1.47 -5.79 5.47
CA LEU A 127 0.91 -6.00 4.14
C LEU A 127 -0.38 -6.83 4.23
N VAL A 128 -1.42 -6.41 3.51
CA VAL A 128 -2.67 -7.16 3.39
C VAL A 128 -2.91 -7.52 1.93
N ILE A 129 -2.96 -8.83 1.66
CA ILE A 129 -3.29 -9.38 0.35
C ILE A 129 -4.57 -10.20 0.48
N ILE A 130 -5.61 -9.84 -0.27
CA ILE A 130 -6.89 -10.54 -0.19
C ILE A 130 -7.17 -11.27 -1.48
N TYR A 131 -7.04 -12.61 -1.44
CA TYR A 131 -7.34 -13.46 -2.58
C TYR A 131 -8.81 -13.91 -2.57
N ASN A 132 -9.62 -13.47 -3.56
CA ASN A 132 -11.06 -13.71 -3.73
C ASN A 132 -11.91 -12.84 -2.77
N PRO A 133 -13.26 -12.80 -2.85
CA PRO A 133 -14.08 -12.10 -1.88
C PRO A 133 -14.04 -12.93 -0.61
N ARG A 134 -13.09 -12.61 0.25
CA ARG A 134 -13.02 -13.18 1.58
C ARG A 134 -13.17 -12.08 2.59
N ILE A 135 -14.17 -12.25 3.46
CA ILE A 135 -14.28 -11.54 4.73
C ILE A 135 -13.21 -12.00 5.72
N GLN A 136 -12.49 -13.08 5.41
CA GLN A 136 -11.37 -13.60 6.18
C GLN A 136 -10.06 -13.44 5.42
N PHE A 137 -9.08 -12.78 6.03
CA PHE A 137 -7.78 -12.54 5.40
C PHE A 137 -6.67 -12.42 6.44
N ASP A 138 -5.44 -12.59 5.98
CA ASP A 138 -4.24 -12.50 6.80
C ASP A 138 -3.60 -11.11 6.66
N VAL A 139 -3.12 -10.58 7.78
CA VAL A 139 -2.19 -9.44 7.81
C VAL A 139 -0.79 -10.01 7.96
N TYR A 140 0.07 -9.70 7.00
CA TYR A 140 1.47 -10.11 7.00
C TYR A 140 2.35 -9.03 7.62
N GLU A 141 3.40 -9.46 8.30
CA GLU A 141 4.49 -8.62 8.78
C GLU A 141 5.80 -9.07 8.13
N MET A 142 6.64 -8.12 7.74
CA MET A 142 7.97 -8.37 7.16
C MET A 142 9.02 -8.57 8.26
N GLU A 143 9.84 -9.60 8.13
CA GLU A 143 11.03 -9.74 8.98
C GLU A 143 12.01 -8.59 8.75
N ARG A 144 12.62 -8.08 9.83
CA ARG A 144 13.51 -6.89 9.81
C ARG A 144 14.70 -6.99 8.85
N ASN A 145 15.13 -8.20 8.50
CA ASN A 145 16.22 -8.46 7.56
C ASN A 145 15.74 -8.63 6.10
N TYR A 146 14.47 -8.34 5.80
CA TYR A 146 13.83 -8.56 4.49
C TYR A 146 13.81 -10.03 4.02
N SER A 147 13.94 -11.00 4.93
CA SER A 147 14.00 -12.43 4.56
C SER A 147 12.66 -12.99 4.04
N GLY A 148 11.54 -12.43 4.49
CA GLY A 148 10.22 -12.96 4.20
C GLY A 148 9.10 -12.38 5.05
N TRP A 149 7.88 -12.76 4.68
CA TRP A 149 6.65 -12.36 5.33
C TRP A 149 6.12 -13.48 6.21
N PHE A 150 5.64 -13.15 7.41
CA PHE A 150 4.91 -14.08 8.26
C PHE A 150 3.51 -13.52 8.59
N VAL A 151 2.57 -14.41 8.88
CA VAL A 151 1.21 -14.00 9.26
C VAL A 151 1.25 -13.49 10.70
N LYS A 152 0.93 -12.21 10.88
CA LYS A 152 0.85 -11.56 12.19
C LYS A 152 -0.56 -11.59 12.75
N TYR A 153 -1.57 -11.25 11.94
CA TYR A 153 -2.98 -11.28 12.36
C TYR A 153 -3.84 -12.06 11.38
N ARG A 154 -4.90 -12.70 11.91
CA ARG A 154 -5.96 -13.33 11.12
C ARG A 154 -7.27 -12.59 11.35
N VAL A 155 -7.73 -11.88 10.33
CA VAL A 155 -8.88 -10.98 10.40
C VAL A 155 -10.12 -11.69 9.88
N ASP A 156 -11.27 -11.43 10.50
CA ASP A 156 -12.59 -11.87 10.05
C ASP A 156 -13.60 -10.72 10.19
N VAL A 157 -13.90 -10.03 9.09
CA VAL A 157 -14.87 -8.94 9.04
C VAL A 157 -16.31 -9.41 8.80
N GLY A 158 -16.61 -10.71 9.03
CA GLY A 158 -17.95 -11.26 8.85
C GLY A 158 -19.01 -10.60 9.75
N SER A 159 -18.65 -10.32 11.00
CA SER A 159 -19.52 -9.61 11.95
C SER A 159 -19.82 -8.17 11.53
N VAL A 160 -18.84 -7.50 10.93
CA VAL A 160 -18.98 -6.17 10.32
C VAL A 160 -19.94 -6.25 9.12
N GLY A 161 -19.77 -7.25 8.25
CA GLY A 161 -20.64 -7.44 7.09
C GLY A 161 -22.08 -7.78 7.44
N ALA A 162 -22.31 -8.45 8.57
CA ALA A 162 -23.65 -8.70 9.07
C ALA A 162 -24.34 -7.41 9.57
N ALA A 163 -23.60 -6.51 10.21
CA ALA A 163 -24.14 -5.23 10.70
C ALA A 163 -24.24 -4.15 9.62
N PHE A 164 -23.40 -4.22 8.59
CA PHE A 164 -23.38 -3.29 7.46
C PHE A 164 -23.52 -4.05 6.12
N PRO A 165 -24.73 -4.53 5.77
CA PRO A 165 -24.94 -5.36 4.58
C PRO A 165 -24.56 -4.67 3.26
N GLN A 166 -24.46 -3.34 3.23
CA GLN A 166 -23.95 -2.57 2.09
C GLN A 166 -22.51 -2.98 1.71
N MET A 167 -21.69 -3.38 2.70
CA MET A 167 -20.35 -3.92 2.46
C MET A 167 -20.40 -5.19 1.59
N MET A 168 -21.49 -5.95 1.68
CA MET A 168 -21.71 -7.23 1.00
C MET A 168 -22.44 -7.09 -0.36
N GLN A 169 -22.74 -5.87 -0.81
CA GLN A 169 -23.42 -5.67 -2.09
C GLN A 169 -22.50 -6.08 -3.24
N ARG A 170 -22.99 -7.03 -4.04
CA ARG A 170 -22.29 -7.51 -5.22
C ARG A 170 -22.49 -6.53 -6.37
N LEU A 171 -21.40 -6.08 -6.97
CA LEU A 171 -21.47 -5.33 -8.22
C LEU A 171 -21.75 -6.32 -9.36
N SER A 172 -22.58 -5.92 -10.33
CA SER A 172 -22.90 -6.77 -11.51
C SER A 172 -21.68 -7.13 -12.35
N TRP A 173 -20.64 -6.28 -12.31
CA TRP A 173 -19.38 -6.44 -13.04
C TRP A 173 -18.29 -7.15 -12.24
N ASP A 174 -18.43 -7.16 -10.91
CA ASP A 174 -17.54 -7.86 -9.99
C ASP A 174 -18.37 -8.47 -8.84
N PRO A 175 -18.90 -9.69 -9.03
CA PRO A 175 -19.65 -10.41 -8.01
C PRO A 175 -18.82 -10.73 -6.75
N MET A 176 -17.50 -10.44 -6.81
CA MET A 176 -16.50 -10.71 -5.80
C MET A 176 -15.93 -9.42 -5.17
N TYR A 177 -16.59 -8.28 -5.39
CA TYR A 177 -16.24 -7.02 -4.73
C TYR A 177 -16.95 -6.92 -3.37
N TYR A 178 -16.18 -6.62 -2.33
CA TYR A 178 -16.71 -6.13 -1.06
C TYR A 178 -16.36 -4.65 -0.92
N SER A 179 -17.36 -3.85 -0.56
CA SER A 179 -17.21 -2.40 -0.41
C SER A 179 -16.60 -2.10 0.95
N PHE A 180 -15.29 -2.29 1.10
CA PHE A 180 -14.54 -1.75 2.23
C PHE A 180 -13.11 -1.40 1.82
N ALA A 181 -12.49 -0.50 2.59
CA ALA A 181 -11.07 -0.17 2.49
C ALA A 181 -10.43 -0.24 3.88
N ILE A 182 -9.16 -0.62 3.92
CA ILE A 182 -8.35 -0.58 5.13
C ILE A 182 -7.58 0.74 5.08
N LEU A 183 -7.92 1.67 5.96
CA LEU A 183 -7.32 3.01 5.98
C LEU A 183 -6.00 3.03 6.77
N SER A 184 -5.93 2.23 7.83
CA SER A 184 -4.75 2.16 8.71
C SER A 184 -4.76 0.85 9.48
N LEU A 185 -3.57 0.35 9.80
CA LEU A 185 -3.31 -0.70 10.75
C LEU A 185 -2.43 -0.12 11.85
N VAL A 186 -2.91 -0.14 13.08
CA VAL A 186 -2.20 0.38 14.25
C VAL A 186 -1.83 -0.79 15.15
N ARG A 187 -0.53 -1.05 15.23
CA ARG A 187 0.06 -2.06 16.09
C ARG A 187 0.35 -1.43 17.45
N ASP A 188 -0.12 -2.06 18.51
CA ASP A 188 0.28 -1.70 19.87
C ASP A 188 1.70 -2.22 20.19
N GLU A 189 2.42 -1.48 21.04
CA GLU A 189 3.79 -1.82 21.43
C GLU A 189 3.89 -3.00 22.40
N LYS A 190 2.88 -3.19 23.24
CA LYS A 190 2.95 -4.06 24.41
C LYS A 190 2.00 -5.23 24.31
N ASP A 191 0.81 -5.01 23.77
CA ASP A 191 -0.22 -6.02 23.68
C ASP A 191 -0.81 -6.11 22.27
N ASP A 192 -0.51 -7.21 21.58
CA ASP A 192 -1.09 -7.49 20.26
C ASP A 192 -2.64 -7.51 20.31
N GLU A 193 -3.24 -7.76 21.47
CA GLU A 193 -4.70 -7.74 21.66
C GLU A 193 -5.30 -6.32 21.57
N ASP A 194 -4.50 -5.28 21.86
CA ASP A 194 -4.93 -3.88 21.76
C ASP A 194 -4.67 -3.28 20.37
N SER A 195 -4.05 -4.05 19.46
CA SER A 195 -3.84 -3.62 18.07
C SER A 195 -5.18 -3.52 17.32
N PHE A 196 -5.30 -2.56 16.42
CA PHE A 196 -6.55 -2.32 15.69
C PHE A 196 -6.33 -1.93 14.23
N MET A 197 -7.40 -2.04 13.46
CA MET A 197 -7.47 -1.66 12.06
C MET A 197 -8.59 -0.64 11.87
N VAL A 198 -8.32 0.41 11.11
CA VAL A 198 -9.33 1.39 10.72
C VAL A 198 -9.93 0.96 9.39
N LEU A 199 -11.22 0.65 9.41
CA LEU A 199 -11.98 0.22 8.23
C LEU A 199 -12.89 1.33 7.76
N HIS A 200 -12.85 1.61 6.46
CA HIS A 200 -13.91 2.34 5.79
C HIS A 200 -14.89 1.35 5.19
N VAL A 201 -16.17 1.49 5.51
CA VAL A 201 -17.32 0.80 4.89
C VAL A 201 -18.30 1.85 4.39
N PRO A 202 -19.24 1.54 3.49
CA PRO A 202 -20.20 2.52 2.97
C PRO A 202 -20.82 3.41 4.06
N GLY A 203 -20.48 4.70 3.98
CA GLY A 203 -20.95 5.77 4.88
C GLY A 203 -20.37 5.76 6.29
N LYS A 204 -19.37 4.94 6.63
CA LYS A 204 -18.84 4.82 8.01
C LYS A 204 -17.35 4.50 8.06
N ILE A 205 -16.71 5.00 9.11
CA ILE A 205 -15.38 4.56 9.54
C ILE A 205 -15.52 3.81 10.86
N LEU A 206 -14.90 2.64 10.93
CA LEU A 206 -14.92 1.72 12.05
C LEU A 206 -13.50 1.49 12.57
N LEU A 207 -13.38 1.33 13.89
CA LEU A 207 -12.20 0.78 14.53
C LEU A 207 -12.48 -0.71 14.78
N TYR A 208 -11.66 -1.58 14.23
CA TYR A 208 -11.77 -3.02 14.38
C TYR A 208 -10.58 -3.53 15.20
N ASN A 209 -10.83 -4.10 16.37
CA ASN A 209 -9.79 -4.67 17.22
C ASN A 209 -9.30 -6.01 16.63
N LEU A 210 -7.98 -6.18 16.52
CA LEU A 210 -7.35 -7.35 15.89
C LEU A 210 -7.23 -8.55 16.83
N GLY A 211 -7.25 -8.33 18.15
CA GLY A 211 -7.24 -9.36 19.17
C GLY A 211 -8.61 -10.02 19.36
N ASP A 212 -9.57 -9.26 19.89
CA ASP A 212 -10.90 -9.76 20.27
C ASP A 212 -11.91 -9.76 19.12
N LYS A 213 -11.58 -9.12 17.99
CA LYS A 213 -12.40 -9.03 16.77
C LYS A 213 -13.69 -8.21 16.96
N SER A 214 -13.74 -7.39 18.01
CA SER A 214 -14.78 -6.39 18.18
C SER A 214 -14.59 -5.23 17.21
N TYR A 215 -15.65 -4.45 17.03
CA TYR A 215 -15.56 -3.20 16.29
C TYR A 215 -16.46 -2.13 16.88
N GLU A 216 -16.03 -0.89 16.74
CA GLU A 216 -16.78 0.29 17.11
C GLU A 216 -16.85 1.26 15.94
N LYS A 217 -17.94 2.02 15.85
CA LYS A 217 -18.08 3.09 14.86
C LYS A 217 -17.39 4.34 15.37
N ILE A 218 -16.42 4.85 14.61
CA ILE A 218 -15.72 6.12 14.92
C ILE A 218 -16.56 7.30 14.43
N CYS A 219 -16.97 7.28 13.17
CA CYS A 219 -17.78 8.35 12.57
C CYS A 219 -18.59 7.87 11.37
N ASP A 220 -19.60 8.67 11.01
CA ASP A 220 -20.30 8.55 9.74
C ASP A 220 -19.58 9.43 8.70
N VAL A 221 -19.42 8.92 7.49
CA VAL A 221 -18.87 9.64 6.32
C VAL A 221 -20.06 10.04 5.47
N GLY A 222 -20.18 11.33 5.14
CA GLY A 222 -21.35 11.85 4.42
C GLY A 222 -21.52 11.22 3.04
N ASP A 223 -22.77 10.94 2.67
CA ASP A 223 -23.15 10.69 1.27
C ASP A 223 -23.11 12.03 0.54
N GLU A 224 -21.95 12.45 0.02
CA GLU A 224 -21.96 13.57 -0.92
C GLU A 224 -22.77 13.16 -2.16
N HIS A 225 -23.74 14.02 -2.49
CA HIS A 225 -24.86 13.74 -3.37
C HIS A 225 -24.45 13.11 -4.71
N CYS A 226 -25.17 12.05 -5.06
CA CYS A 226 -25.27 11.48 -6.39
C CYS A 226 -25.55 12.57 -7.46
N ASN A 227 -24.52 13.02 -8.16
CA ASN A 227 -24.70 13.73 -9.43
C ASN A 227 -25.10 12.72 -10.51
N GLY A 228 -26.41 12.40 -10.60
CA GLY A 228 -27.18 12.02 -11.81
C GLY A 228 -26.67 10.94 -12.79
N ASN A 229 -25.47 10.39 -12.63
CA ASN A 229 -24.78 9.53 -13.59
C ASN A 229 -24.49 8.13 -13.03
N GLY A 230 -25.09 7.74 -11.90
CA GLY A 230 -25.07 6.36 -11.42
C GLY A 230 -23.70 5.82 -10.98
N MET A 231 -22.67 6.68 -10.88
CA MET A 231 -21.46 6.36 -10.15
C MET A 231 -21.70 6.77 -8.70
N ILE A 232 -21.98 5.77 -7.86
CA ILE A 232 -21.80 5.88 -6.42
C ILE A 232 -20.33 6.29 -6.23
N GLU A 233 -20.04 7.27 -5.37
CA GLU A 233 -18.68 7.51 -4.89
C GLU A 233 -18.24 6.29 -4.10
N ASP A 234 -17.90 5.23 -4.83
CA ASP A 234 -17.50 3.98 -4.27
C ASP A 234 -16.19 4.21 -3.51
N SER A 235 -16.00 3.36 -2.49
CA SER A 235 -14.75 3.07 -1.79
C SER A 235 -13.50 2.98 -2.71
N LEU A 236 -13.69 2.90 -4.03
CA LEU A 236 -12.72 3.08 -5.11
C LEU A 236 -11.95 4.41 -5.06
N MET A 237 -12.51 5.52 -4.54
CA MET A 237 -11.73 6.76 -4.42
C MET A 237 -10.62 6.66 -3.37
N TYR A 238 -10.77 5.82 -2.35
CA TYR A 238 -9.77 5.68 -1.28
C TYR A 238 -8.61 4.73 -1.64
N PHE A 239 -8.71 3.97 -2.76
CA PHE A 239 -7.56 3.21 -3.27
C PHE A 239 -6.39 4.11 -3.68
N TRP A 240 -6.63 5.40 -3.92
CA TRP A 240 -5.63 6.33 -4.48
C TRP A 240 -5.00 7.29 -3.46
N PHE A 241 -5.48 7.32 -2.20
CA PHE A 241 -5.05 8.35 -1.24
C PHE A 241 -4.19 7.85 -0.06
N HIS A 242 -3.83 6.57 0.00
CA HIS A 242 -2.88 6.10 1.01
C HIS A 242 -1.44 6.19 0.49
N SER A 243 -0.92 7.41 0.48
CA SER A 243 0.50 7.74 0.35
C SER A 243 0.74 9.07 1.08
N PHE A 244 0.78 9.01 2.41
CA PHE A 244 1.30 10.10 3.24
C PHE A 244 2.46 9.56 4.07
#